data_AF-A0A1V2GTZ3-F1
#
_entry.id   AF-A0A1V2GTZ3-F1
#
_cell.length_a   1.000
_cell.length_b   1.000
_cell.length_c   1.000
_cell.angle_alpha   90.00
_cell.angle_beta   90.00
_cell.angle_gamma   90.00
#
_symmetry.space_group_name_H-M   'P 1'
#
loop_
_entity.id
_entity.type
_entity.pdbx_description
1 polymer ?
#
loop_
_entity_poly.entity_id
_entity_poly.type
_entity_poly.pdbx_seq_one_letter_code
_entity_poly.pdbx_strand_id
1 'polypeptide(L)'
;MLDRIADAAYALAQHWGGMQPHAICLLQDPALLAVGVVTNIGVALAYFAIPLCLWRLLRQAALLPFRSVLVMFVIFILACGTSHLTKVLTLFLGGWAYWLDATACTVTLVASLATALGLLRHGRRIAGLAGRLLARPA
;
A
#
# COMPACT_ATOMS: atom_id res chain seq x y z
N MET A 1 -23.94 25.59 6.44
CA MET A 1 -24.19 24.56 7.49
C MET A 1 -23.21 23.40 7.35
N LEU A 2 -23.00 22.86 6.15
CA LEU A 2 -21.94 21.88 5.86
C LEU A 2 -20.53 22.41 6.17
N ASP A 3 -20.24 23.66 5.81
CA ASP A 3 -18.91 24.26 6.07
C ASP A 3 -18.60 24.33 7.58
N ARG A 4 -19.58 24.68 8.42
CA ARG A 4 -19.38 24.70 9.88
C ARG A 4 -19.18 23.31 10.50
N ILE A 5 -19.78 22.27 9.91
CA ILE A 5 -19.57 20.88 10.36
C ILE A 5 -18.19 20.40 9.91
N ALA A 6 -17.77 20.78 8.70
CA ALA A 6 -16.43 20.52 8.19
C ALA A 6 -15.38 21.23 9.07
N ASP A 7 -15.55 22.51 9.38
CA ASP A 7 -14.66 23.30 10.23
C ASP A 7 -14.58 22.74 11.67
N ALA A 8 -15.71 22.34 12.25
CA ALA A 8 -15.75 21.74 13.58
C ALA A 8 -15.08 20.35 13.62
N ALA A 9 -15.29 19.53 12.58
CA ALA A 9 -14.60 18.25 12.42
C ALA A 9 -13.08 18.44 12.20
N TYR A 10 -12.69 19.47 11.45
CA TYR A 10 -11.30 19.84 11.19
C TYR A 10 -10.59 20.31 12.46
N ALA A 11 -11.25 21.15 13.25
CA ALA A 11 -10.75 21.64 14.53
C ALA A 11 -10.61 20.51 15.57
N LEU A 12 -11.55 19.56 15.60
CA LEU A 12 -11.47 18.36 16.46
C LEU A 12 -10.34 17.43 16.02
N ALA A 13 -10.08 17.29 14.72
CA ALA A 13 -8.98 16.48 14.19
C ALA A 13 -7.60 17.09 14.52
N GLN A 14 -7.45 18.42 14.45
CA GLN A 14 -6.20 19.12 14.74
C GLN A 14 -5.82 19.19 16.23
N HIS A 15 -6.76 18.96 17.16
CA HIS A 15 -6.47 19.06 18.59
C HIS A 15 -5.53 17.96 19.11
N TRP A 16 -5.34 16.88 18.35
CA TRP A 16 -4.48 15.75 18.72
C TRP A 16 -3.10 15.88 18.04
N GLY A 17 -2.17 16.57 18.70
CA GLY A 17 -0.73 16.44 18.42
C GLY A 17 -0.05 17.58 17.65
N GLY A 18 -0.66 18.75 17.50
CA GLY A 18 0.02 19.99 17.07
C GLY A 18 0.63 20.02 15.66
N MET A 19 0.45 18.97 14.85
CA MET A 19 0.95 18.91 13.47
C MET A 19 -0.08 19.46 12.49
N GLN A 20 0.31 20.48 11.73
CA GLN A 20 -0.53 21.11 10.72
C GLN A 20 -0.79 20.15 9.53
N PRO A 21 -2.00 20.14 8.94
CA PRO A 21 -2.28 19.42 7.70
C PRO A 21 -1.39 19.89 6.57
N HIS A 22 -0.83 18.96 5.80
CA HIS A 22 0.11 19.31 4.73
C HIS A 22 -0.56 20.09 3.58
N ALA A 23 -1.90 19.99 3.44
CA ALA A 23 -2.65 20.79 2.48
C ALA A 23 -2.49 22.30 2.69
N ILE A 24 -2.24 22.76 3.93
CA ILE A 24 -2.01 24.18 4.23
C ILE A 24 -0.73 24.69 3.56
N CYS A 25 0.31 23.85 3.48
CA CYS A 25 1.56 24.18 2.79
C CYS A 25 1.43 24.05 1.27
N LEU A 26 0.63 23.10 0.76
CA LEU A 26 0.44 22.89 -0.68
C LEU A 26 -0.66 23.78 -1.31
N LEU A 27 -1.38 24.57 -0.52
CA LEU A 27 -2.36 25.54 -1.02
C LEU A 27 -1.75 26.58 -1.96
N GLN A 28 -0.44 26.82 -1.84
CA GLN A 28 0.32 27.70 -2.74
C GLN A 28 0.61 27.07 -4.11
N ASP A 29 0.51 25.74 -4.23
CA ASP A 29 0.69 25.00 -5.48
C ASP A 29 -0.42 23.94 -5.65
N PRO A 30 -1.62 24.37 -6.09
CA PRO A 30 -2.78 23.51 -6.20
C PRO A 30 -2.61 22.38 -7.23
N ALA A 31 -1.70 22.55 -8.20
CA ALA A 31 -1.38 21.53 -9.17
C ALA A 31 -0.68 20.34 -8.50
N LEU A 32 0.30 20.60 -7.64
CA LEU A 32 1.00 19.56 -6.88
C LEU A 32 0.05 18.83 -5.92
N LEU A 33 -0.85 19.56 -5.27
CA LEU A 33 -1.88 18.98 -4.40
C LEU A 33 -2.82 18.04 -5.17
N ALA A 34 -3.35 18.49 -6.31
CA ALA A 34 -4.26 17.71 -7.14
C ALA A 34 -3.58 16.44 -7.68
N VAL A 35 -2.36 16.57 -8.19
CA VAL A 35 -1.57 15.41 -8.67
C VAL A 35 -1.29 14.44 -7.54
N GLY A 36 -0.92 14.93 -6.36
CA GLY A 36 -0.68 14.10 -5.18
C GLY A 36 -1.92 13.30 -4.76
N VAL A 37 -3.09 13.95 -4.69
CA VAL A 37 -4.35 13.29 -4.33
C VAL A 37 -4.75 12.26 -5.38
N VAL A 38 -4.79 12.63 -6.66
CA VAL A 38 -5.19 11.74 -7.76
C VAL A 38 -4.26 10.53 -7.85
N THR A 39 -2.95 10.76 -7.75
CA THR A 39 -1.96 9.68 -7.83
C THR A 39 -2.11 8.71 -6.66
N ASN A 40 -2.21 9.21 -5.43
CA ASN A 40 -2.33 8.33 -4.26
C ASN A 40 -3.65 7.55 -4.25
N ILE A 41 -4.77 8.17 -4.63
CA ILE A 41 -6.06 7.46 -4.75
C ILE A 41 -6.00 6.42 -5.87
N GLY A 42 -5.46 6.78 -7.03
CA GLY A 42 -5.31 5.87 -8.17
C GLY A 42 -4.46 4.64 -7.81
N VAL A 43 -3.34 4.84 -7.14
CA VAL A 43 -2.48 3.75 -6.67
C VAL A 43 -3.17 2.91 -5.61
N ALA A 44 -3.86 3.52 -4.64
CA ALA A 44 -4.61 2.78 -3.62
C ALA A 44 -5.67 1.87 -4.26
N LEU A 45 -6.45 2.38 -5.22
CA LEU A 45 -7.45 1.60 -5.95
C LEU A 45 -6.82 0.45 -6.74
N ALA A 46 -5.73 0.71 -7.45
CA ALA A 46 -4.99 -0.34 -8.17
C ALA A 46 -4.49 -1.43 -7.22
N TYR A 47 -3.95 -1.04 -6.05
CA TYR A 47 -3.42 -1.97 -5.05
C TYR A 47 -4.51 -2.74 -4.31
N PHE A 48 -5.75 -2.25 -4.24
CA PHE A 48 -6.88 -3.08 -3.79
C PHE A 48 -7.41 -3.99 -4.90
N ALA A 49 -7.33 -3.59 -6.17
CA ALA A 49 -7.81 -4.38 -7.31
C ALA A 49 -6.90 -5.57 -7.66
N ILE A 50 -5.58 -5.39 -7.62
CA ILE A 50 -4.58 -6.45 -7.90
C ILE A 50 -4.82 -7.72 -7.07
N PRO A 51 -4.91 -7.68 -5.73
CA PRO A 51 -5.11 -8.87 -4.92
C PRO A 51 -6.47 -9.52 -5.18
N LEU A 52 -7.49 -8.76 -5.58
CA LEU A 52 -8.81 -9.31 -5.95
C LEU A 52 -8.72 -10.16 -7.24
N CYS A 53 -8.01 -9.67 -8.24
CA CYS A 53 -7.71 -10.43 -9.47
C CYS A 53 -6.85 -11.65 -9.18
N LEU A 54 -5.82 -11.48 -8.36
CA LEU A 54 -4.89 -12.54 -8.00
C LEU A 54 -5.57 -13.66 -7.21
N TRP A 55 -6.49 -13.32 -6.30
CA TRP A 55 -7.29 -14.28 -5.54
C TRP A 55 -8.18 -15.14 -6.45
N ARG A 56 -8.80 -14.54 -7.47
CA ARG A 56 -9.60 -15.29 -8.46
C ARG A 56 -8.74 -16.30 -9.23
N LEU A 57 -7.53 -15.91 -9.62
CA LEU A 57 -6.57 -16.80 -10.30
C LEU A 57 -6.11 -17.95 -9.38
N LEU A 58 -5.88 -17.68 -8.09
CA LEU A 58 -5.47 -18.69 -7.12
C LEU A 58 -6.53 -19.76 -6.85
N ARG A 59 -7.81 -19.41 -6.97
CA ARG A 59 -8.91 -20.38 -6.86
C ARG A 59 -8.92 -21.35 -8.03
N GLN A 60 -8.48 -20.92 -9.21
CA GLN A 60 -8.39 -21.76 -10.41
C GLN A 60 -7.08 -22.56 -10.44
N ALA A 61 -6.01 -22.04 -9.86
CA ALA A 61 -4.69 -22.67 -9.79
C ALA A 61 -4.50 -23.48 -8.49
N ALA A 62 -5.19 -24.61 -8.36
CA ALA A 62 -5.13 -25.46 -7.15
C ALA A 62 -3.75 -26.12 -6.89
N LEU A 63 -2.80 -26.05 -7.83
CA LEU A 63 -1.52 -26.78 -7.81
C LEU A 63 -0.26 -25.88 -7.79
N LEU A 64 -0.35 -24.65 -7.28
CA LEU A 64 0.83 -23.77 -7.17
C LEU A 64 1.67 -24.11 -5.92
N PRO A 65 2.93 -24.58 -6.08
CA PRO A 65 3.81 -24.94 -4.96
C PRO A 65 4.26 -23.76 -4.07
N PHE A 66 3.88 -22.52 -4.41
CA PHE A 66 4.32 -21.29 -3.73
C PHE A 66 3.19 -20.44 -3.13
N ARG A 67 2.05 -21.06 -2.75
CA ARG A 67 0.90 -20.36 -2.14
C ARG A 67 1.28 -19.42 -0.99
N SER A 68 2.22 -19.79 -0.13
CA SER A 68 2.65 -18.98 1.02
C SER A 68 3.29 -17.64 0.61
N VAL A 69 4.21 -17.65 -0.37
CA VAL A 69 4.84 -16.42 -0.90
C VAL A 69 3.79 -15.49 -1.51
N LEU A 70 2.79 -16.08 -2.14
CA LEU A 70 1.72 -15.34 -2.81
C LEU A 70 0.76 -14.68 -1.82
N VAL A 71 0.46 -15.33 -0.69
CA VAL A 71 -0.29 -14.71 0.42
C VAL A 71 0.50 -13.56 1.04
N MET A 72 1.81 -13.71 1.26
CA MET A 72 2.66 -12.62 1.75
C MET A 72 2.68 -11.44 0.78
N PHE A 73 2.71 -11.71 -0.53
CA PHE A 73 2.64 -10.67 -1.56
C PHE A 73 1.29 -9.93 -1.56
N VAL A 74 0.18 -10.63 -1.36
CA VAL A 74 -1.15 -10.00 -1.22
C VAL A 74 -1.20 -9.08 0.01
N ILE A 75 -0.72 -9.55 1.16
CA ILE A 75 -0.67 -8.73 2.38
C ILE A 75 0.21 -7.50 2.18
N PHE A 76 1.36 -7.68 1.51
CA PHE A 76 2.26 -6.59 1.17
C PHE A 76 1.59 -5.53 0.28
N ILE A 77 0.90 -5.94 -0.79
CA ILE A 77 0.20 -5.00 -1.68
C ILE A 77 -0.93 -4.28 -0.95
N LEU A 78 -1.69 -4.96 -0.10
CA LEU A 78 -2.73 -4.32 0.72
C LEU A 78 -2.13 -3.30 1.69
N ALA A 79 -1.00 -3.62 2.34
CA ALA A 79 -0.29 -2.70 3.22
C ALA A 79 0.21 -1.46 2.46
N CYS A 80 0.76 -1.63 1.25
CA CYS A 80 1.10 -0.52 0.37
C CYS A 80 -0.12 0.33 0.01
N GLY A 81 -1.25 -0.30 -0.31
CA GLY A 81 -2.49 0.42 -0.65
C GLY A 81 -2.99 1.28 0.51
N THR A 82 -2.90 0.75 1.74
CA THR A 82 -3.25 1.51 2.95
C THR A 82 -2.32 2.69 3.20
N SER A 83 -1.02 2.59 2.93
CA SER A 83 -0.10 3.72 3.10
C SER A 83 -0.34 4.85 2.10
N HIS A 84 -0.80 4.54 0.89
CA HIS A 84 -1.24 5.58 -0.05
C HIS A 84 -2.52 6.29 0.40
N LEU A 85 -3.43 5.57 1.06
CA LEU A 85 -4.63 6.19 1.63
C LEU A 85 -4.29 7.09 2.82
N THR A 86 -3.37 6.66 3.70
CA THR A 86 -2.92 7.49 4.83
C THR A 86 -2.22 8.75 4.39
N LYS A 87 -1.47 8.74 3.27
CA LYS A 87 -0.90 9.95 2.66
C LYS A 87 -1.95 10.96 2.23
N VAL A 88 -3.11 10.50 1.73
CA VAL A 88 -4.22 11.42 1.43
C VAL A 88 -4.83 11.96 2.71
N LEU A 89 -4.99 11.11 3.74
CA LEU A 89 -5.52 11.53 5.03
C LEU A 89 -4.62 12.54 5.76
N THR A 90 -3.29 12.42 5.67
CA THR A 90 -2.35 13.39 6.28
C THR A 90 -2.40 14.76 5.60
N LEU A 91 -2.77 14.84 4.32
CA LEU A 91 -2.99 16.12 3.63
C LEU A 91 -4.11 16.92 4.30
N PHE A 92 -5.22 16.28 4.65
CA PHE A 92 -6.43 16.96 5.16
C PHE A 92 -6.56 16.94 6.67
N LEU A 93 -6.27 15.85 7.38
CA LEU A 93 -6.53 15.77 8.82
C LEU A 93 -5.35 16.20 9.71
N GLY A 94 -4.11 16.08 9.23
CA GLY A 94 -2.92 16.32 10.08
C GLY A 94 -2.88 15.44 11.35
N GLY A 95 -2.18 15.88 12.40
CA GLY A 95 -2.21 15.25 13.73
C GLY A 95 -1.89 13.75 13.76
N TRP A 96 -2.82 12.93 14.29
CA TRP A 96 -2.67 11.47 14.43
C TRP A 96 -2.45 10.73 13.10
N ALA A 97 -2.92 11.29 11.98
CA ALA A 97 -2.79 10.64 10.67
C ALA A 97 -1.32 10.42 10.28
N TYR A 98 -0.39 11.26 10.78
CA TYR A 98 1.05 11.07 10.57
C TYR A 98 1.58 9.80 11.22
N TRP A 99 1.06 9.45 12.40
CA TRP A 99 1.39 8.19 13.06
C TRP A 99 0.79 6.98 12.32
N LEU A 100 -0.41 7.13 11.74
CA LEU A 100 -0.97 6.09 10.87
C LEU A 100 -0.11 5.87 9.63
N ASP A 101 0.37 6.94 9.02
CA ASP A 101 1.21 6.87 7.83
C ASP A 101 2.56 6.23 8.15
N ALA A 102 3.20 6.65 9.25
CA ALA A 102 4.46 6.08 9.71
C ALA A 102 4.34 4.59 10.05
N THR A 103 3.26 4.17 10.71
CA THR A 103 3.01 2.76 11.03
C THR A 103 2.71 1.95 9.77
N ALA A 104 1.88 2.46 8.85
CA ALA A 104 1.60 1.80 7.58
C ALA A 104 2.87 1.63 6.73
N CYS A 105 3.73 2.65 6.66
CA CYS A 105 5.02 2.58 5.97
C CYS A 105 5.97 1.57 6.63
N THR A 106 5.98 1.49 7.96
CA THR A 106 6.81 0.52 8.71
C THR A 106 6.36 -0.92 8.46
N VAL A 107 5.05 -1.18 8.51
CA VAL A 107 4.47 -2.49 8.18
C VAL A 107 4.80 -2.86 6.74
N THR A 108 4.66 -1.91 5.82
CA THR A 108 5.00 -2.10 4.40
C THR A 108 6.48 -2.46 4.22
N LEU A 109 7.39 -1.76 4.89
CA LEU A 109 8.83 -2.05 4.87
C LEU A 109 9.12 -3.46 5.37
N VAL A 110 8.59 -3.84 6.54
CA VAL A 110 8.81 -5.17 7.13
C VAL A 110 8.26 -6.26 6.22
N ALA A 111 7.05 -6.08 5.69
CA ALA A 111 6.44 -7.02 4.74
C ALA A 111 7.26 -7.13 3.43
N SER A 112 7.80 -6.02 2.92
CA SER A 112 8.68 -6.00 1.75
C SER A 112 9.94 -6.82 1.99
N LEU A 113 10.62 -6.57 3.12
CA LEU A 113 11.84 -7.27 3.50
C LEU A 113 11.58 -8.77 3.70
N ALA A 114 10.50 -9.13 4.38
CA ALA A 114 10.13 -10.53 4.58
C ALA A 114 9.89 -11.25 3.24
N THR A 115 9.19 -10.59 2.31
CA THR A 115 8.94 -11.11 0.97
C THR A 115 10.25 -11.27 0.16
N ALA A 116 11.12 -10.26 0.18
CA ALA A 116 12.42 -10.30 -0.50
C ALA A 116 13.33 -11.41 0.05
N LEU A 117 13.40 -11.58 1.37
CA LEU A 117 14.18 -12.63 2.03
C LEU A 117 13.61 -14.03 1.73
N GLY A 118 12.28 -14.17 1.73
CA GLY A 118 11.61 -15.41 1.33
C GLY A 118 11.95 -15.78 -0.12
N LEU A 119 11.91 -14.80 -1.02
CA LEU A 119 12.22 -15.00 -2.44
C LEU A 119 13.71 -15.34 -2.66
N LEU A 120 14.64 -14.71 -1.94
CA LEU A 120 16.07 -15.04 -2.03
C LEU A 120 16.35 -16.46 -1.53
N ARG A 121 15.69 -16.90 -0.44
CA ARG A 121 15.85 -18.25 0.10
C ARG A 121 15.29 -19.32 -0.82
N HIS A 122 14.12 -19.08 -1.43
CA HIS A 122 13.48 -20.06 -2.32
C HIS A 122 13.90 -19.94 -3.79
N GLY A 123 14.37 -18.78 -4.24
CA GLY A 123 14.74 -18.49 -5.63
C GLY A 123 15.86 -19.37 -6.16
N ARG A 124 16.82 -19.74 -5.30
CA ARG A 124 17.89 -20.71 -5.67
C ARG A 124 17.34 -22.09 -6.02
N ARG A 125 16.28 -22.54 -5.34
CA ARG A 125 15.63 -23.84 -5.62
C ARG A 125 14.73 -23.75 -6.85
N ILE A 126 14.03 -22.64 -7.04
CA ILE A 126 13.15 -22.40 -8.21
C ILE A 126 13.97 -22.29 -9.49
N ALA A 127 15.08 -21.54 -9.49
CA ALA A 127 15.97 -21.43 -10.64
C ALA A 127 16.57 -22.80 -11.03
N GLY A 128 16.92 -23.63 -10.03
CA GLY A 128 17.38 -24.99 -10.28
C GLY A 128 16.32 -25.92 -10.88
N LEU A 129 15.04 -25.78 -10.48
CA LEU A 129 13.92 -26.57 -11.02
C LEU A 129 13.48 -26.07 -12.40
N ALA A 130 13.41 -24.75 -12.60
CA ALA A 130 13.08 -24.13 -13.88
C ALA A 130 14.12 -24.46 -14.95
N GLY A 131 15.42 -24.42 -14.60
CA GLY A 131 16.49 -24.86 -15.49
C GLY A 131 16.35 -26.34 -15.90
N ARG A 132 15.91 -27.21 -14.99
CA ARG A 132 15.68 -28.64 -15.28
C ARG A 132 14.41 -28.90 -16.09
N LEU A 133 13.38 -28.08 -15.94
CA LEU A 133 12.13 -28.18 -16.69
C LEU A 133 12.28 -27.62 -18.12
N LEU A 134 13.03 -26.53 -18.30
CA LEU A 134 13.31 -25.95 -19.61
C LEU A 134 14.38 -26.71 -20.39
N ALA A 135 15.29 -27.41 -19.70
CA ALA A 135 16.29 -28.27 -20.33
C ALA A 135 15.77 -29.68 -20.65
N ARG A 136 14.50 -30.00 -20.35
CA ARG A 136 13.88 -31.24 -20.81
C ARG A 136 13.54 -31.08 -22.31
N PRO A 137 14.22 -31.78 -23.23
CA PRO A 137 13.76 -31.82 -24.61
C PRO A 137 12.36 -32.47 -24.64
N ALA A 138 11.47 -31.85 -25.40
CA ALA A 138 10.12 -32.37 -25.67
C ALA A 138 10.17 -33.72 -26.39
#